data_AF-A0A2V9GDY2-F1
#
_entry.id   AF-A0A2V9GDY2-F1
#
_cell.length_a   1.000
_cell.length_b   1.000
_cell.length_c   1.000
_cell.angle_alpha   90.00
_cell.angle_beta   90.00
_cell.angle_gamma   90.00
#
_symmetry.space_group_name_H-M   'P 1'
#
loop_
_entity.id
_entity.type
_entity.pdbx_description
1 polymer ?
#
loop_
_entity_poly.entity_id
_entity_poly.type
_entity_poly.pdbx_seq_one_letter_code
_entity_poly.pdbx_strand_id
1 'polypeptide(L)'
;MVVECKDWSKPVSSKEVGWFVNKLLTQECKAGILFSSDGITGDATKDGGEVRYAALTLLKAYQRAGTIVMVLNKTDFQKAASEGTNLIRVLQSVYEQVRFDIRA
;
A
#
# COMPACT_ATOMS: atom_id res chain seq x y z
N MET A 1 -3.77 -13.62 4.41
CA MET A 1 -3.57 -12.16 4.31
C MET A 1 -2.96 -11.69 5.61
N VAL A 2 -1.97 -10.80 5.58
CA VAL A 2 -1.35 -10.22 6.77
C VAL A 2 -1.64 -8.73 6.81
N VAL A 3 -1.82 -8.19 8.02
CA VAL A 3 -2.03 -6.77 8.25
C VAL A 3 -0.90 -6.26 9.13
N GLU A 4 -0.31 -5.12 8.76
CA GLU A 4 0.68 -4.42 9.58
C GLU A 4 0.32 -2.93 9.68
N CYS A 5 0.63 -2.31 10.82
CA CYS A 5 0.41 -0.90 11.06
C CYS A 5 1.72 -0.23 11.49
N LYS A 6 2.04 0.89 10.84
CA LYS A 6 3.17 1.77 11.15
C LYS A 6 2.61 3.17 11.44
N ASP A 7 2.19 3.39 12.68
CA ASP A 7 1.74 4.70 13.15
C ASP A 7 2.94 5.61 13.46
N TRP A 8 3.59 6.08 12.39
CA TRP A 8 4.74 6.96 12.43
C TRP A 8 4.37 8.31 11.82
N SER A 9 5.04 9.36 12.29
CA SER A 9 4.95 10.72 11.75
C SER A 9 5.81 10.95 10.50
N LYS A 10 6.13 9.86 9.78
CA LYS A 10 6.89 9.88 8.54
C LYS A 10 6.50 8.70 7.65
N PRO A 11 6.66 8.83 6.32
CA PRO A 11 6.33 7.75 5.39
C PRO A 11 7.20 6.50 5.63
N VAL A 12 6.61 5.32 5.43
CA VAL A 12 7.29 4.03 5.57
C VAL A 12 8.33 3.86 4.45
N SER A 13 9.56 3.51 4.83
CA SER A 13 10.68 3.34 3.90
C SER A 13 10.67 1.99 3.18
N SER A 14 11.46 1.87 2.11
CA SER A 14 11.62 0.64 1.34
C SER A 14 12.08 -0.56 2.17
N LYS A 15 12.86 -0.32 3.23
CA LYS A 15 13.34 -1.37 4.13
C LYS A 15 12.18 -2.07 4.84
N GLU A 16 11.31 -1.28 5.46
CA GLU A 16 10.16 -1.79 6.20
C GLU A 16 9.13 -2.43 5.27
N VAL A 17 8.89 -1.82 4.13
CA VAL A 17 8.04 -2.41 3.08
C VAL A 17 8.60 -3.73 2.59
N GLY A 18 9.91 -3.83 2.34
CA GLY A 18 10.57 -5.06 1.94
C GLY A 18 10.44 -6.17 2.98
N TRP A 19 10.57 -5.84 4.27
CA TRP A 19 10.33 -6.77 5.37
C TRP A 19 8.89 -7.28 5.40
N PHE A 20 7.91 -6.40 5.20
CA PHE A 20 6.51 -6.79 5.16
C PHE A 20 6.18 -7.67 3.95
N VAL A 21 6.69 -7.34 2.76
CA VAL A 21 6.58 -8.18 1.56
C VAL A 21 7.20 -9.55 1.80
N ASN A 22 8.39 -9.62 2.39
CA ASN A 22 9.03 -10.90 2.70
C ASN A 22 8.17 -11.74 3.66
N LYS A 23 7.58 -11.12 4.68
CA LYS A 23 6.64 -11.78 5.60
C LYS A 23 5.44 -12.37 4.86
N LEU A 24 4.86 -11.64 3.91
CA LEU A 24 3.77 -12.13 3.07
C LEU A 24 4.20 -13.33 2.22
N LEU A 25 5.39 -13.27 1.61
CA LEU A 25 5.92 -14.36 0.79
C LEU A 25 6.18 -15.62 1.61
N THR A 26 6.82 -15.49 2.78
CA THR A 26 7.09 -16.62 3.69
C THR A 26 5.83 -17.30 4.19
N GLN A 27 4.73 -16.54 4.34
CA GLN A 27 3.43 -17.07 4.76
C GLN A 27 2.51 -17.41 3.57
N GLU A 28 3.05 -17.44 2.35
CA GLU A 28 2.32 -17.73 1.11
C GLU A 28 1.07 -16.85 0.90
N CYS A 29 1.07 -15.65 1.49
CA CYS A 29 -0.02 -14.69 1.40
C CYS A 29 0.11 -13.83 0.14
N LYS A 30 -0.90 -13.89 -0.74
CA LYS A 30 -0.96 -13.07 -1.96
C LYS A 30 -1.38 -11.61 -1.74
N ALA A 31 -1.90 -11.30 -0.55
CA ALA A 31 -2.33 -9.95 -0.22
C ALA A 31 -1.97 -9.57 1.21
N GLY A 32 -1.69 -8.29 1.42
CA GLY A 32 -1.55 -7.69 2.73
C GLY A 32 -2.07 -6.25 2.77
N ILE A 33 -2.33 -5.76 3.98
CA ILE A 33 -2.70 -4.36 4.23
C ILE A 33 -1.60 -3.72 5.08
N LEU A 34 -1.08 -2.59 4.64
CA LEU A 34 -0.16 -1.76 5.39
C LEU A 34 -0.85 -0.45 5.77
N PHE A 35 -1.16 -0.28 7.04
CA PHE A 35 -1.62 1.00 7.58
C PHE A 35 -0.43 1.89 7.88
N SER A 36 -0.45 3.12 7.38
CA SER A 36 0.51 4.16 7.77
C SER A 36 -0.09 5.55 7.64
N SER A 37 -0.06 6.32 8.73
CA SER A 37 -0.60 7.67 8.80
C SER A 37 -0.12 8.57 7.65
N ASP A 38 1.17 8.48 7.30
CA ASP A 38 1.81 9.27 6.24
C ASP A 38 2.08 8.49 4.94
N GLY A 39 1.62 7.24 4.83
CA GLY A 39 1.82 6.40 3.64
C GLY A 39 3.25 5.88 3.50
N ILE A 40 3.74 5.76 2.26
CA ILE A 40 5.07 5.20 1.95
C ILE A 40 5.94 6.20 1.18
N THR A 41 7.27 6.00 1.21
CA THR A 41 8.18 6.83 0.41
C THR A 41 8.08 6.55 -1.08
N GLY A 42 8.19 7.60 -1.91
CA GLY A 42 8.25 7.47 -3.36
C GLY A 42 6.92 7.13 -4.03
N ASP A 43 5.82 7.41 -3.36
CA ASP A 43 4.46 7.33 -3.91
C ASP A 43 4.23 8.48 -4.91
N ALA A 44 4.05 8.11 -6.18
CA ALA A 44 3.86 9.05 -7.29
C ALA A 44 2.61 9.94 -7.11
N THR A 45 1.60 9.45 -6.40
CA THR A 45 0.34 10.17 -6.17
C THR A 45 0.51 11.38 -5.24
N LYS A 46 1.53 11.38 -4.38
CA LYS A 46 1.83 12.47 -3.45
C LYS A 46 2.83 13.48 -4.02
N ASP A 47 3.79 13.01 -4.82
CA ASP A 47 4.94 13.81 -5.25
C ASP A 47 4.83 14.35 -6.69
N GLY A 48 3.80 13.95 -7.46
CA GLY A 48 3.68 14.32 -8.89
C GLY A 48 4.85 13.82 -9.76
N GLY A 49 5.59 12.82 -9.26
CA GLY A 49 6.82 12.31 -9.85
C GLY A 49 6.79 10.79 -10.04
N GLU A 50 7.93 10.22 -10.43
CA GLU A 50 8.03 8.79 -10.73
C GLU A 50 7.99 7.89 -9.47
N VAL A 51 7.46 6.67 -9.65
CA VAL A 51 7.43 5.62 -8.62
C VAL A 51 8.85 5.23 -8.23
N ARG A 52 9.18 5.40 -6.94
CA ARG A 52 10.53 5.15 -6.40
C ARG A 52 10.46 4.57 -4.99
N TYR A 53 11.62 4.23 -4.43
CA TYR A 53 11.78 3.76 -3.05
C TYR A 53 10.79 2.67 -2.64
N ALA A 54 9.91 2.92 -1.67
CA ALA A 54 9.01 1.92 -1.12
C ALA A 54 7.90 1.54 -2.11
N ALA A 55 7.38 2.51 -2.87
CA ALA A 55 6.40 2.26 -3.92
C ALA A 55 6.98 1.35 -5.02
N LEU A 56 8.24 1.56 -5.41
CA LEU A 56 8.93 0.67 -6.37
C LEU A 56 9.12 -0.75 -5.82
N THR A 57 9.35 -0.90 -4.51
CA THR A 57 9.40 -2.23 -3.86
C THR A 57 8.06 -2.95 -3.99
N LEU A 58 6.94 -2.27 -3.76
CA LEU A 58 5.59 -2.85 -3.92
C LEU A 58 5.31 -3.24 -5.38
N LEU A 59 5.64 -2.37 -6.32
CA LEU A 59 5.49 -2.65 -7.76
C LEU A 59 6.25 -3.92 -8.16
N LYS A 60 7.50 -4.06 -7.71
CA LYS A 60 8.31 -5.26 -7.98
C LYS A 60 7.74 -6.51 -7.32
N ALA A 61 7.20 -6.41 -6.11
CA ALA A 61 6.58 -7.53 -5.41
C ALA A 61 5.37 -8.08 -6.18
N TYR A 62 4.54 -7.18 -6.69
CA TYR A 62 3.41 -7.56 -7.54
C TYR A 62 3.87 -8.19 -8.86
N GLN A 63 4.77 -7.53 -9.60
CA GLN A 63 5.25 -8.03 -10.90
C GLN A 63 5.92 -9.41 -10.82
N ARG A 64 6.65 -9.69 -9.72
CA ARG A 64 7.41 -10.93 -9.58
C ARG A 64 6.62 -12.07 -8.94
N ALA A 65 5.80 -11.77 -7.94
CA ALA A 65 5.16 -12.81 -7.11
C ALA A 65 3.63 -12.76 -7.12
N GLY A 66 3.04 -11.77 -7.78
CA GLY A 66 1.61 -11.48 -7.73
C GLY A 66 1.15 -11.02 -6.34
N THR A 67 2.06 -10.55 -5.49
CA THR A 67 1.75 -10.13 -4.12
C THR A 67 1.30 -8.68 -4.11
N ILE A 68 0.09 -8.44 -3.62
CA ILE A 68 -0.52 -7.12 -3.55
C ILE A 68 -0.41 -6.60 -2.11
N VAL A 69 0.04 -5.36 -1.96
CA VAL A 69 0.01 -4.66 -0.68
C VAL A 69 -0.85 -3.42 -0.85
N MET A 70 -1.97 -3.39 -0.13
CA MET A 70 -2.83 -2.21 -0.05
C MET A 70 -2.30 -1.30 1.04
N VAL A 71 -1.83 -0.11 0.67
CA VAL A 71 -1.39 0.91 1.63
C VAL A 71 -2.59 1.78 1.96
N LEU A 72 -2.93 1.88 3.24
CA LEU A 72 -3.98 2.77 3.73
C LEU A 72 -3.38 3.83 4.63
N ASN A 73 -3.76 5.09 4.39
CA ASN A 73 -3.28 6.25 5.12
C ASN A 73 -4.43 7.07 5.71
N LYS A 74 -4.08 8.12 6.47
CA LYS A 74 -5.07 8.96 7.16
C LYS A 74 -6.09 9.60 6.21
N THR A 75 -5.67 9.98 4.99
CA THR A 75 -6.55 10.60 4.00
C THR A 75 -7.60 9.62 3.47
N ASP A 76 -7.27 8.34 3.32
CA ASP A 76 -8.24 7.30 2.93
C ASP A 76 -9.38 7.19 3.94
N PHE A 77 -9.05 7.21 5.24
CA PHE A 77 -10.03 7.16 6.32
C PHE A 77 -10.83 8.45 6.46
N GLN A 78 -10.19 9.61 6.31
CA GLN A 78 -10.88 10.90 6.34
C GLN A 78 -11.88 11.01 5.20
N LYS A 79 -11.49 10.61 4.00
CA LYS A 79 -12.38 10.55 2.84
C LYS A 79 -13.55 9.60 3.12
N ALA A 80 -13.26 8.40 3.60
CA ALA A 80 -14.30 7.43 3.92
C ALA A 80 -15.31 7.93 4.95
N ALA A 81 -14.83 8.58 6.01
CA ALA A 81 -15.68 9.19 7.03
C ALA A 81 -16.55 10.32 6.46
N SER A 82 -15.99 11.18 5.60
CA SER A 82 -16.75 12.27 4.97
C SER A 82 -17.80 11.79 3.97
N GLU A 83 -17.54 10.67 3.28
CA GLU A 83 -18.44 10.08 2.28
C GLU A 83 -19.43 9.07 2.90
N GLY A 84 -19.31 8.78 4.19
CA GLY A 84 -20.12 7.76 4.87
C GLY A 84 -19.86 6.34 4.35
N THR A 85 -18.66 6.06 3.83
CA THR A 85 -18.29 4.75 3.30
C THR A 85 -17.67 3.85 4.36
N ASN A 86 -17.70 2.54 4.12
CA ASN A 86 -17.09 1.56 5.01
C ASN A 86 -15.68 1.15 4.52
N LEU A 87 -14.89 0.56 5.42
CA LEU A 87 -13.53 0.11 5.13
C LEU A 87 -13.43 -0.85 3.94
N ILE A 88 -14.47 -1.66 3.69
CA ILE A 88 -14.48 -2.61 2.57
C ILE A 88 -14.45 -1.84 1.24
N ARG A 89 -15.20 -0.75 1.12
CA ARG A 89 -15.20 0.11 -0.08
C ARG A 89 -13.85 0.80 -0.29
N VAL A 90 -13.23 1.26 0.79
CA VAL A 90 -11.88 1.84 0.73
C VAL A 90 -10.88 0.82 0.21
N LEU A 91 -10.88 -0.38 0.78
CA LEU A 91 -9.99 -1.47 0.35
C LEU A 91 -10.23 -1.89 -1.11
N GLN A 92 -11.49 -1.94 -1.55
CA GLN A 92 -11.82 -2.22 -2.95
C GLN A 92 -11.23 -1.17 -3.89
N SER A 93 -11.40 0.12 -3.58
CA SER A 93 -10.84 1.21 -4.40
C SER A 93 -9.31 1.15 -4.47
N VAL A 94 -8.63 0.90 -3.35
CA VAL A 94 -7.16 0.82 -3.32
C VAL A 94 -6.65 -0.41 -4.05
N TYR A 95 -7.33 -1.55 -3.89
CA TYR A 95 -7.02 -2.76 -4.65
C TYR A 95 -7.16 -2.54 -6.16
N GLU A 96 -8.23 -1.88 -6.59
CA GLU A 96 -8.46 -1.55 -7.99
C GLU A 96 -7.36 -0.63 -8.53
N GLN A 97 -7.01 0.44 -7.82
CA GLN A 97 -5.91 1.35 -8.19
C GLN A 97 -4.60 0.59 -8.38
N VAL A 98 -4.19 -0.24 -7.40
CA VAL A 98 -2.97 -1.05 -7.52
C VAL A 98 -3.02 -1.97 -8.75
N ARG A 99 -4.20 -2.51 -9.08
CA ARG A 99 -4.35 -3.40 -10.25
C ARG A 99 -4.36 -2.66 -11.59
N PHE A 100 -4.93 -1.45 -11.64
CA PHE A 100 -5.12 -0.67 -12.87
C PHE A 100 -3.95 0.26 -13.18
N ASP A 101 -3.38 0.94 -12.19
CA ASP A 101 -2.24 1.87 -12.37
C ASP A 101 -0.97 1.14 -12.83
N ILE A 102 -0.90 -0.17 -12.65
CA ILE A 102 0.24 -1.01 -13.08
C ILE A 102 0.05 -1.55 -14.51
N ARG A 103 -1.16 -1.44 -15.09
CA ARG A 103 -1.44 -1.83 -16.49
C ARG A 103 -1.32 -0.66 -17.48
N ALA A 104 -1.17 0.58 -17.00
CA ALA A 104 -1.01 1.78 -17.80
C ALA A 104 0.46 2.03 -18.18
#